data_AF-H0TKH3-F1
#
_entry.id   AF-H0TKH3-F1
#
_cell.length_a   1.000
_cell.length_b   1.000
_cell.length_c   1.000
_cell.angle_alpha   90.00
_cell.angle_beta   90.00
_cell.angle_gamma   90.00
#
_symmetry.space_group_name_H-M   'P 1'
#
loop_
_entity.id
_entity.type
_entity.pdbx_description
1 polymer ?
#
loop_
_entity_poly.entity_id
_entity_poly.type
_entity_poly.pdbx_seq_one_letter_code
_entity_poly.pdbx_strand_id
1 'polypeptide(L)'
;MGVHHAAVNHTENDIKTISKPELAAQSATEEVSITSAHTALPAVSLIRKGHRMHPFVMAIATATQMFAPVSDAVPKLNVEATCRGSVEADKEMGLSLPQSFDKCMRDENSAREQLGPIWSSYPSTVRTQCEGEAISAGEASYVDLLTCLQMNDGSVTTSVTTLRGASKKKRTSK
;
A
#
# COMPACT_ATOMS: atom_id res chain seq x y z
N MET A 1 -6.62 -49.72 45.86
CA MET A 1 -7.31 -50.18 44.64
C MET A 1 -7.25 -49.00 43.66
N GLY A 2 -6.48 -48.97 42.58
CA GLY A 2 -6.22 -50.01 41.60
C GLY A 2 -6.94 -49.66 40.29
N VAL A 3 -6.17 -49.05 39.35
CA VAL A 3 -6.09 -49.32 37.89
C VAL A 3 -7.36 -49.08 37.01
N HIS A 4 -7.36 -48.50 35.81
CA HIS A 4 -6.49 -48.70 34.64
C HIS A 4 -6.55 -47.55 33.60
N HIS A 5 -5.50 -47.48 32.78
CA HIS A 5 -5.23 -46.64 31.61
C HIS A 5 -6.17 -46.84 30.40
N ALA A 6 -6.22 -45.85 29.51
CA ALA A 6 -6.03 -46.08 28.07
C ALA A 6 -5.36 -44.85 27.40
N ALA A 7 -4.17 -45.08 26.89
CA ALA A 7 -3.39 -44.15 26.07
C ALA A 7 -3.75 -44.34 24.59
N VAL A 8 -3.76 -43.25 23.81
CA VAL A 8 -3.75 -43.34 22.34
C VAL A 8 -2.34 -43.00 21.88
N ASN A 9 -1.63 -44.03 21.46
CA ASN A 9 -0.35 -43.97 20.78
C ASN A 9 -0.56 -43.46 19.35
N HIS A 10 0.13 -42.40 18.96
CA HIS A 10 0.35 -42.10 17.54
C HIS A 10 1.76 -42.56 17.20
N THR A 11 1.83 -43.62 16.41
CA THR A 11 3.04 -44.29 15.95
C THR A 11 3.80 -43.42 14.95
N GLU A 12 5.12 -43.39 15.15
CA GLU A 12 6.14 -43.04 14.17
C GLU A 12 5.83 -43.66 12.79
N ASN A 13 5.96 -42.85 11.73
CA ASN A 13 6.43 -43.38 10.45
C ASN A 13 7.12 -42.29 9.61
N ASP A 14 8.37 -42.63 9.26
CA ASP A 14 9.21 -42.16 8.16
C ASP A 14 9.62 -40.69 8.06
N ILE A 15 10.74 -40.41 8.74
CA ILE A 15 11.80 -39.54 8.23
C ILE A 15 12.46 -40.26 7.04
N LYS A 16 12.11 -39.85 5.81
CA LYS A 16 12.96 -40.12 4.63
C LYS A 16 13.30 -38.80 3.93
N THR A 17 14.44 -38.27 4.33
CA THR A 17 15.53 -37.76 3.50
C THR A 17 15.15 -37.12 2.15
N ILE A 18 15.18 -35.79 2.15
CA ILE A 18 16.00 -34.93 1.26
C ILE A 18 16.08 -35.37 -0.21
N SER A 19 15.37 -34.64 -1.09
CA SER A 19 15.90 -34.19 -2.39
C SER A 19 15.07 -33.02 -2.93
N LYS A 20 15.57 -31.81 -2.67
CA LYS A 20 15.63 -30.62 -3.54
C LYS A 20 14.62 -30.53 -4.72
N PRO A 21 13.65 -29.61 -4.68
CA PRO A 21 13.10 -29.04 -5.90
C PRO A 21 13.96 -27.86 -6.37
N GLU A 22 14.41 -28.00 -7.60
CA GLU A 22 15.16 -27.05 -8.41
C GLU A 22 14.38 -25.75 -8.63
N LEU A 23 15.13 -24.64 -8.56
CA LEU A 23 14.69 -23.28 -8.83
C LEU A 23 14.32 -23.15 -10.32
N ALA A 24 13.03 -23.05 -10.63
CA ALA A 24 12.54 -22.63 -11.94
C ALA A 24 11.64 -21.41 -11.76
N ALA A 25 12.19 -20.25 -12.07
CA ALA A 25 11.48 -18.99 -12.23
C ALA A 25 10.49 -19.09 -13.40
N GLN A 26 9.22 -18.74 -13.18
CA GLN A 26 8.29 -18.38 -14.26
C GLN A 26 7.40 -17.24 -13.77
N SER A 27 7.80 -16.03 -14.14
CA SER A 27 6.98 -14.82 -14.12
C SER A 27 5.97 -14.95 -15.25
N ALA A 28 4.71 -15.26 -14.92
CA ALA A 28 3.61 -15.22 -15.87
C ALA A 28 3.06 -13.78 -15.88
N THR A 29 3.47 -13.01 -16.87
CA THR A 29 2.82 -11.76 -17.26
C THR A 29 1.60 -12.11 -18.10
N GLU A 30 0.41 -11.91 -17.57
CA GLU A 30 -0.83 -12.02 -18.34
C GLU A 30 -1.02 -10.73 -19.15
N GLU A 31 -1.11 -10.91 -20.46
CA GLU A 31 -1.26 -9.86 -21.47
C GLU A 31 -2.73 -9.40 -21.50
N VAL A 32 -3.00 -8.19 -21.01
CA VAL A 32 -4.29 -7.54 -21.25
C VAL A 32 -4.33 -7.06 -22.70
N SER A 33 -5.17 -7.73 -23.48
CA SER A 33 -5.49 -7.45 -24.87
C SER A 33 -6.09 -6.04 -25.03
N ILE A 34 -5.35 -5.14 -25.67
CA ILE A 34 -5.92 -3.93 -26.27
C ILE A 34 -5.94 -4.14 -27.78
N THR A 35 -7.14 -4.39 -28.29
CA THR A 35 -7.48 -4.31 -29.70
C THR A 35 -7.26 -2.87 -30.19
N SER A 36 -6.36 -2.66 -31.15
CA SER A 36 -6.37 -1.45 -31.96
C SER A 36 -5.85 -1.72 -33.37
N ALA A 37 -6.58 -1.17 -34.33
CA ALA A 37 -6.55 -1.45 -35.75
C ALA A 37 -5.16 -1.46 -36.40
N HIS A 38 -4.91 -2.48 -37.21
CA HIS A 38 -3.82 -2.51 -38.18
C HIS A 38 -4.01 -1.38 -39.20
N THR A 39 -3.19 -0.33 -39.11
CA THR A 39 -2.95 0.58 -40.22
C THR A 39 -1.64 0.17 -40.87
N ALA A 40 -1.71 -0.18 -42.15
CA ALA A 40 -0.61 -0.66 -42.96
C ALA A 40 0.61 0.28 -42.92
N LEU A 41 1.77 -0.27 -42.56
CA LEU A 41 3.07 0.38 -42.70
C LEU A 41 3.47 0.36 -44.18
N PRO A 42 3.91 1.47 -44.79
CA PRO A 42 4.54 1.41 -46.11
C PRO A 42 5.90 0.71 -46.00
N ALA A 43 6.21 -0.14 -46.97
CA ALA A 43 7.50 -0.80 -47.10
C ALA A 43 8.62 0.24 -47.30
N VAL A 44 9.43 0.48 -46.25
CA VAL A 44 10.58 1.37 -46.35
C VAL A 44 11.80 0.55 -46.78
N SER A 45 12.14 0.71 -48.06
CA SER A 45 13.34 0.18 -48.69
C SER A 45 14.60 0.71 -47.98
N LEU A 46 15.48 -0.18 -47.52
CA LEU A 46 16.76 0.18 -46.92
C LEU A 46 17.71 0.73 -47.99
N ILE A 47 17.77 2.05 -48.14
CA ILE A 47 18.82 2.73 -48.91
C ILE A 47 19.88 3.23 -47.93
N ARG A 48 21.03 2.56 -47.97
CA ARG A 48 22.26 2.92 -47.27
C ARG A 48 22.81 4.24 -47.84
N LYS A 49 22.87 5.33 -47.07
CA LYS A 49 23.66 6.54 -47.40
C LYS A 49 23.91 7.47 -46.20
N GLY A 50 25.19 7.57 -45.81
CA GLY A 50 25.85 8.71 -45.16
C GLY A 50 25.30 9.28 -43.84
N HIS A 51 25.96 8.98 -42.72
CA HIS A 51 25.75 9.71 -41.46
C HIS A 51 26.30 11.14 -41.56
N ARG A 52 25.41 12.14 -41.61
CA ARG A 52 25.71 13.50 -41.12
C ARG A 52 25.10 13.65 -39.72
N MET A 53 25.95 13.92 -38.73
CA MET A 53 25.54 14.22 -37.36
C MET A 53 24.58 15.42 -37.33
N HIS A 54 23.34 15.21 -36.89
CA HIS A 54 22.38 16.25 -36.56
C HIS A 54 22.31 16.39 -35.03
N PRO A 55 22.42 17.60 -34.46
CA PRO A 55 22.27 17.79 -33.02
C PRO A 55 20.81 17.55 -32.64
N PHE A 56 20.59 16.52 -31.82
CA PHE A 56 19.29 16.20 -31.24
C PHE A 56 18.99 17.23 -30.14
N VAL A 57 18.24 18.28 -30.48
CA VAL A 57 17.76 19.29 -29.53
C VAL A 57 16.66 18.65 -28.69
N MET A 58 17.00 18.22 -27.46
CA MET A 58 16.02 17.77 -26.46
C MET A 58 15.25 18.98 -25.93
N ALA A 59 14.00 19.14 -26.36
CA ALA A 59 13.08 20.12 -25.81
C ALA A 59 12.62 19.66 -24.41
N ILE A 60 13.02 20.40 -23.37
CA ILE A 60 12.59 20.14 -21.99
C ILE A 60 11.16 20.70 -21.85
N ALA A 61 10.15 19.82 -21.86
CA ALA A 61 8.79 20.20 -21.52
C ALA A 61 8.70 20.40 -20.00
N THR A 62 8.68 21.66 -19.56
CA THR A 62 8.39 22.03 -18.17
C THR A 62 6.91 21.74 -17.88
N ALA A 63 6.64 20.61 -17.21
CA ALA A 63 5.32 20.32 -16.67
C ALA A 63 4.99 21.37 -15.61
N THR A 64 4.05 22.28 -15.92
CA THR A 64 3.54 23.25 -14.96
C THR A 64 2.60 22.50 -14.03
N GLN A 65 3.06 22.15 -12.83
CA GLN A 65 2.22 21.53 -11.82
C GLN A 65 1.21 22.59 -11.33
N MET A 66 -0.08 22.36 -11.58
CA MET A 66 -1.15 23.20 -11.02
C MET A 66 -1.20 23.00 -9.51
N PHE A 67 -0.71 23.97 -8.76
CA PHE A 67 -0.92 24.03 -7.32
C PHE A 67 -2.32 24.63 -7.08
N ALA A 68 -3.29 23.79 -6.71
CA ALA A 68 -4.56 24.29 -6.19
C ALA A 68 -4.31 24.93 -4.81
N PRO A 69 -4.90 26.11 -4.51
CA PRO A 69 -4.77 26.70 -3.19
C PRO A 69 -5.46 25.80 -2.16
N VAL A 70 -4.69 25.29 -1.21
CA VAL A 70 -5.25 24.53 -0.09
C VAL A 70 -5.97 25.46 0.87
N SER A 71 -7.20 25.10 1.21
CA SER A 71 -8.02 25.84 2.16
C SER A 71 -7.48 25.71 3.58
N ASP A 72 -7.69 26.75 4.40
CA ASP A 72 -7.52 26.67 5.85
C ASP A 72 -8.58 25.81 6.54
N ALA A 73 -9.58 25.34 5.80
CA ALA A 73 -10.50 24.30 6.24
C ALA A 73 -10.03 22.91 5.77
N VAL A 74 -10.31 21.88 6.59
CA VAL A 74 -10.12 20.47 6.23
C VAL A 74 -10.91 20.16 4.95
N PRO A 75 -10.32 19.47 3.95
CA PRO A 75 -11.00 19.16 2.70
C PRO A 75 -12.20 18.24 2.94
N LYS A 76 -13.22 18.33 2.08
CA LYS A 76 -14.37 17.43 2.09
C LYS A 76 -14.07 16.22 1.22
N LEU A 77 -13.68 15.11 1.85
CA LEU A 77 -13.37 13.86 1.17
C LEU A 77 -14.62 12.99 1.06
N ASN A 78 -14.82 12.35 -0.10
CA ASN A 78 -15.91 11.41 -0.33
C ASN A 78 -15.53 10.00 0.15
N VAL A 79 -15.46 9.82 1.46
CA VAL A 79 -15.05 8.55 2.08
C VAL A 79 -16.08 7.43 1.92
N GLU A 80 -17.34 7.75 1.60
CA GLU A 80 -18.37 6.73 1.38
C GLU A 80 -18.03 5.82 0.19
N ALA A 81 -17.52 6.40 -0.90
CA ALA A 81 -17.09 5.64 -2.07
C ALA A 81 -15.92 4.70 -1.73
N THR A 82 -14.91 5.21 -1.03
CA THR A 82 -13.77 4.42 -0.55
C THR A 82 -14.23 3.30 0.37
N CYS A 83 -15.09 3.58 1.36
CA CYS A 83 -15.60 2.56 2.27
C CYS A 83 -16.44 1.49 1.57
N ARG A 84 -17.19 1.82 0.51
CA ARG A 84 -17.89 0.82 -0.31
C ARG A 84 -16.90 -0.03 -1.08
N GLY A 85 -15.93 0.60 -1.75
CA GLY A 85 -14.87 -0.10 -2.48
C GLY A 85 -14.09 -1.06 -1.60
N SER A 86 -13.70 -0.67 -0.39
CA SER A 86 -12.99 -1.56 0.54
C SER A 86 -13.82 -2.78 0.94
N VAL A 87 -15.12 -2.61 1.21
CA VAL A 87 -16.01 -3.73 1.57
C VAL A 87 -16.17 -4.71 0.39
N GLU A 88 -16.29 -4.18 -0.82
CA GLU A 88 -16.40 -4.98 -2.05
C GLU A 88 -15.10 -5.74 -2.33
N ALA A 89 -13.94 -5.06 -2.21
CA ALA A 89 -12.62 -5.66 -2.36
C ALA A 89 -12.37 -6.77 -1.32
N ASP A 90 -12.68 -6.53 -0.05
CA ASP A 90 -12.53 -7.55 1.01
C ASP A 90 -13.40 -8.78 0.77
N LYS A 91 -14.60 -8.58 0.23
CA LYS A 91 -15.51 -9.66 -0.16
C LYS A 91 -14.97 -10.44 -1.36
N GLU A 92 -14.47 -9.76 -2.38
CA GLU A 92 -13.87 -10.39 -3.56
C GLU A 92 -12.63 -11.22 -3.20
N MET A 93 -11.81 -10.70 -2.29
CA MET A 93 -10.63 -11.40 -1.77
C MET A 93 -10.97 -12.55 -0.80
N GLY A 94 -12.24 -12.69 -0.40
CA GLY A 94 -12.67 -13.74 0.52
C GLY A 94 -11.99 -13.67 1.89
N LEU A 95 -11.73 -12.45 2.39
CA LEU A 95 -11.04 -12.27 3.67
C LEU A 95 -11.85 -12.89 4.81
N SER A 96 -11.16 -13.57 5.74
CA SER A 96 -11.80 -14.18 6.91
C SER A 96 -12.40 -13.13 7.85
N LEU A 97 -11.80 -11.93 7.91
CA LEU A 97 -12.26 -10.78 8.68
C LEU A 97 -12.35 -9.56 7.77
N PRO A 98 -13.42 -9.42 6.95
CA PRO A 98 -13.61 -8.26 6.11
C PRO A 98 -13.96 -7.03 6.96
N GLN A 99 -13.52 -5.85 6.54
CA GLN A 99 -13.97 -4.59 7.12
C GLN A 99 -15.47 -4.40 6.82
N SER A 100 -16.23 -3.96 7.81
CA SER A 100 -17.61 -3.52 7.57
C SER A 100 -17.65 -2.04 7.17
N PHE A 101 -18.66 -1.69 6.37
CA PHE A 101 -18.91 -0.29 5.98
C PHE A 101 -19.00 0.64 7.19
N ASP A 102 -19.75 0.26 8.23
CA ASP A 102 -19.89 1.06 9.45
C ASP A 102 -18.57 1.22 10.21
N LYS A 103 -17.69 0.20 10.19
CA LYS A 103 -16.38 0.33 10.81
C LYS A 103 -15.53 1.33 10.03
N CYS A 104 -15.47 1.21 8.71
CA CYS A 104 -14.77 2.16 7.85
C CYS A 104 -15.25 3.60 8.08
N MET A 105 -16.56 3.84 8.00
CA MET A 105 -17.14 5.18 8.19
C MET A 105 -16.84 5.78 9.57
N ARG A 106 -16.80 4.94 10.62
CA ARG A 106 -16.41 5.40 11.96
C ARG A 106 -14.94 5.80 12.02
N ASP A 107 -14.05 4.99 11.44
CA ASP A 107 -12.61 5.26 11.43
C ASP A 107 -12.32 6.56 10.64
N GLU A 108 -12.97 6.73 9.49
CA GLU A 108 -12.87 7.94 8.65
C GLU A 108 -13.42 9.20 9.35
N ASN A 109 -14.58 9.11 10.00
CA ASN A 109 -15.13 10.27 10.72
C ASN A 109 -14.30 10.62 11.95
N SER A 110 -13.76 9.63 12.67
CA SER A 110 -12.84 9.83 13.79
C SER A 110 -11.55 10.54 13.33
N ALA A 111 -10.99 10.14 12.18
CA ALA A 111 -9.83 10.82 11.62
C ALA A 111 -10.15 12.26 11.21
N ARG A 112 -11.32 12.51 10.60
CA ARG A 112 -11.78 13.87 10.28
C ARG A 112 -11.91 14.77 11.52
N GLU A 113 -12.44 14.22 12.61
CA GLU A 113 -12.56 14.95 13.88
C GLU A 113 -11.18 15.32 14.46
N GLN A 114 -10.20 14.43 14.34
CA GLN A 114 -8.81 14.68 14.76
C GLN A 114 -8.10 15.71 13.88
N LEU A 115 -8.43 15.77 12.58
CA LEU A 115 -7.87 16.75 11.65
C LEU A 115 -8.30 18.18 11.98
N GLY A 116 -9.55 18.39 12.40
CA GLY A 116 -10.11 19.71 12.70
C GLY A 116 -9.20 20.63 13.54
N PRO A 117 -8.73 20.21 14.74
CA PRO A 117 -7.89 21.04 15.59
C PRO A 117 -6.44 21.22 15.10
N ILE A 118 -5.91 20.32 14.28
CA ILE A 118 -4.49 20.34 13.88
C ILE A 118 -4.28 20.83 12.46
N TRP A 119 -5.30 20.86 11.60
CA TRP A 119 -5.14 21.13 10.17
C TRP A 119 -4.38 22.43 9.90
N SER A 120 -4.81 23.54 10.50
CA SER A 120 -4.21 24.85 10.28
C SER A 120 -2.84 25.02 10.95
N SER A 121 -2.41 24.11 11.83
CA SER A 121 -1.04 24.17 12.39
C SER A 121 0.01 23.66 11.41
N TYR A 122 -0.38 22.88 10.39
CA TYR A 122 0.55 22.42 9.36
C TYR A 122 0.79 23.48 8.27
N PRO A 123 2.03 23.60 7.76
CA PRO A 123 2.33 24.44 6.60
C PRO A 123 1.44 24.09 5.41
N SER A 124 1.06 25.10 4.61
CA SER A 124 0.23 24.88 3.43
C SER A 124 0.82 23.85 2.46
N THR A 125 2.15 23.84 2.28
CA THR A 125 2.85 22.87 1.43
C THR A 125 2.67 21.43 1.91
N VAL A 126 2.71 21.20 3.23
CA VAL A 126 2.50 19.88 3.84
C VAL A 126 1.04 19.47 3.68
N ARG A 127 0.10 20.40 3.90
CA ARG A 127 -1.32 20.15 3.68
C ARG A 127 -1.63 19.77 2.23
N THR A 128 -1.05 20.49 1.26
CA THR A 128 -1.20 20.17 -0.19
C THR A 128 -0.64 18.81 -0.53
N GLN A 129 0.54 18.49 -0.01
CA GLN A 129 1.15 17.18 -0.24
C GLN A 129 0.26 16.07 0.32
N CYS A 130 -0.12 16.17 1.61
CA CYS A 130 -0.90 15.13 2.26
C CYS A 130 -2.33 15.01 1.71
N GLU A 131 -2.95 16.10 1.27
CA GLU A 131 -4.23 16.04 0.55
C GLU A 131 -4.08 15.29 -0.79
N GLY A 132 -2.99 15.51 -1.52
CA GLY A 132 -2.70 14.78 -2.74
C GLY A 132 -2.42 13.30 -2.51
N GLU A 133 -1.77 12.92 -1.42
CA GLU A 133 -1.53 11.52 -1.06
C GLU A 133 -2.83 10.83 -0.59
N ALA A 134 -3.63 11.53 0.22
CA ALA A 134 -4.91 11.04 0.72
C ALA A 134 -5.98 10.89 -0.37
N ILE A 135 -5.79 11.49 -1.54
CA ILE A 135 -6.67 11.37 -2.70
C ILE A 135 -5.90 10.68 -3.84
N SER A 136 -6.00 9.37 -3.88
CA SER A 136 -5.23 8.53 -4.81
C SER A 136 -6.15 7.56 -5.55
N ALA A 137 -5.92 7.36 -6.85
CA ALA A 137 -6.67 6.41 -7.67
C ALA A 137 -8.21 6.55 -7.62
N GLY A 138 -8.74 7.73 -7.30
CA GLY A 138 -10.18 7.98 -7.16
C GLY A 138 -10.76 7.64 -5.79
N GLU A 139 -9.92 7.18 -4.86
CA GLU A 139 -10.26 6.97 -3.46
C GLU A 139 -9.77 8.14 -2.61
N ALA A 140 -10.49 8.43 -1.53
CA ALA A 140 -10.13 9.48 -0.59
C ALA A 140 -10.30 9.00 0.86
N SER A 141 -9.28 9.21 1.71
CA SER A 141 -9.31 8.81 3.13
C SER A 141 -8.82 9.91 4.06
N TYR A 142 -9.60 10.21 5.10
CA TYR A 142 -9.16 11.05 6.21
C TYR A 142 -8.13 10.36 7.09
N VAL A 143 -8.15 9.03 7.17
CA VAL A 143 -7.15 8.25 7.91
C VAL A 143 -5.77 8.43 7.28
N ASP A 144 -5.68 8.36 5.95
CA ASP A 144 -4.44 8.60 5.22
C ASP A 144 -3.98 10.05 5.34
N LEU A 145 -4.91 11.00 5.23
CA LEU A 145 -4.62 12.43 5.41
C LEU A 145 -4.02 12.71 6.80
N LEU A 146 -4.67 12.21 7.85
CA LEU A 146 -4.20 12.35 9.23
C LEU A 146 -2.83 11.70 9.41
N THR A 147 -2.64 10.50 8.86
CA THR A 147 -1.39 9.75 8.96
C THR A 147 -0.25 10.50 8.28
N CYS A 148 -0.44 11.02 7.06
CA CYS A 148 0.57 11.79 6.35
C CYS A 148 1.01 13.04 7.14
N LEU A 149 0.05 13.76 7.73
CA LEU A 149 0.35 14.91 8.58
C LEU A 149 1.19 14.51 9.79
N GLN A 150 0.79 13.45 10.51
CA GLN A 150 1.51 12.96 11.69
C GLN A 150 2.93 12.47 11.36
N MET A 151 3.15 11.91 10.17
CA MET A 151 4.48 11.52 9.69
C MET A 151 5.36 12.74 9.41
N ASN A 152 4.78 13.84 8.91
CA ASN A 152 5.49 15.10 8.68
C ASN A 152 5.77 15.92 9.95
N ASP A 153 5.05 15.64 11.05
CA ASP A 153 5.26 16.28 12.34
C ASP A 153 6.46 15.74 13.13
N GLY A 154 7.06 14.62 12.71
CA GLY A 154 8.10 13.94 13.49
C GLY A 154 7.60 13.38 14.84
N SER A 155 6.30 13.51 15.15
CA SER A 155 5.66 13.04 16.37
C SER A 155 5.29 11.55 16.32
N VAL A 156 5.88 10.76 15.41
CA VAL A 156 5.91 9.29 15.49
C VAL A 156 6.85 8.87 16.65
N THR A 157 6.57 9.41 17.84
CA THR A 157 7.32 9.22 19.07
C THR A 157 6.34 8.76 20.14
N THR A 158 5.68 7.63 19.95
CA THR A 158 5.11 6.82 21.05
C THR A 158 4.47 5.54 20.50
N SER A 159 5.29 4.53 20.21
CA SER A 159 4.91 3.11 20.37
C SER A 159 6.08 2.16 20.13
N VAL A 160 7.12 2.58 19.38
CA VAL A 160 8.30 1.73 19.13
C VAL A 160 9.30 1.73 20.30
N THR A 161 9.29 2.74 21.17
CA THR A 161 10.28 2.85 22.27
C THR A 161 10.00 1.95 23.48
N THR A 162 8.94 1.13 23.49
CA THR A 162 8.75 0.14 24.58
C THR A 162 8.26 -1.22 24.07
N LEU A 163 8.92 -1.74 23.05
CA LEU A 163 9.18 -3.19 22.98
C LEU A 163 10.61 -3.47 23.44
N ARG A 164 10.98 -2.91 24.61
CA ARG A 164 12.18 -3.34 25.34
C ARG A 164 11.82 -4.67 25.99
N GLY A 165 12.13 -5.76 25.29
CA GLY A 165 11.90 -7.12 25.73
C GLY A 165 12.28 -7.33 27.19
N ALA A 166 11.29 -7.63 28.02
CA ALA A 166 11.48 -8.07 29.39
C ALA A 166 12.06 -9.49 29.40
N SER A 167 13.34 -9.65 29.10
CA SER A 167 14.08 -10.87 29.39
C SER A 167 14.52 -10.82 30.86
N LYS A 168 13.71 -11.40 31.74
CA LYS A 168 14.02 -11.49 33.18
C LYS A 168 13.66 -12.88 33.73
N LYS A 169 14.62 -13.80 33.69
CA LYS A 169 14.73 -15.02 34.53
C LYS A 169 16.04 -15.74 34.16
N LYS A 170 16.87 -16.28 35.05
CA LYS A 170 17.03 -16.28 36.51
C LYS A 170 18.47 -16.81 36.68
N ARG A 171 19.41 -16.10 37.33
CA ARG A 171 20.69 -16.72 37.71
C ARG A 171 20.48 -17.47 39.02
N THR A 172 20.58 -18.80 38.96
CA THR A 172 20.64 -19.69 40.13
C THR A 172 22.04 -19.60 40.74
N SER A 173 22.11 -19.13 41.98
CA SER A 173 23.29 -19.26 42.85
C SER A 173 22.79 -19.65 44.23
N LYS A 174 22.90 -20.94 44.55
CA LYS A 174 23.44 -21.50 45.80
C LYS A 174 23.22 -23.00 45.80
#